data_AF-A0A9J5YJ99-F1
#
_entry.id   AF-A0A9J5YJ99-F1
#
_cell.length_a   1.000
_cell.length_b   1.000
_cell.length_c   1.000
_cell.angle_alpha   90.00
_cell.angle_beta   90.00
_cell.angle_gamma   90.00
#
_symmetry.space_group_name_H-M   'P 1'
#
loop_
_entity.id
_entity.type
_entity.pdbx_description
1 polymer ?
#
loop_
_entity_poly.entity_id
_entity_poly.type
_entity_poly.pdbx_seq_one_letter_code
_entity_poly.pdbx_strand_id
1 'polypeptide(L)'
;MDVIAAAEERIVSERLRQKLNEVNTAAQIQFAGIQDHVAFTLQQAYYRCAYECFDRRRNQEEIGRCVEHCSVPVHNAQNHFQNEMAKFQERLNRSLMVCQDKFESAKLQKNKSNATMELESCVDQSVHDSINVLPHLVDKLKASLGINN
;
A
#
# COMPACT_ATOMS: atom_id res chain seq x y z
N MET A 1 -29.86 27.56 -0.28
CA MET A 1 -28.79 26.61 -0.69
C MET A 1 -29.36 25.77 -1.80
N ASP A 2 -28.69 25.73 -2.95
CA ASP A 2 -29.18 25.11 -4.17
C ASP A 2 -29.01 23.58 -4.10
N VAL A 3 -30.10 22.84 -4.16
CA VAL A 3 -30.13 21.37 -3.99
C VAL A 3 -29.34 20.68 -5.11
N ILE A 4 -29.27 21.31 -6.28
CA ILE A 4 -28.55 20.80 -7.46
C ILE A 4 -27.03 20.86 -7.24
N ALA A 5 -26.51 21.97 -6.72
CA ALA A 5 -25.08 22.12 -6.41
C ALA A 5 -24.61 21.13 -5.34
N ALA A 6 -25.46 20.86 -4.33
CA ALA A 6 -25.17 19.87 -3.29
C ALA A 6 -25.20 18.42 -3.84
N ALA A 7 -26.02 18.14 -4.85
CA ALA A 7 -26.03 16.84 -5.52
C ALA A 7 -24.78 16.64 -6.40
N GLU A 8 -24.35 17.66 -7.12
CA GLU A 8 -23.12 17.62 -7.94
C GLU A 8 -21.86 17.38 -7.08
N GLU A 9 -21.71 18.08 -5.96
CA GLU A 9 -20.57 17.87 -5.05
C GLU A 9 -20.52 16.44 -4.48
N ARG A 10 -21.68 15.83 -4.20
CA ARG A 10 -21.77 14.43 -3.75
C ARG A 10 -21.33 13.45 -4.82
N ILE A 11 -21.80 13.62 -6.06
CA ILE A 11 -21.44 12.75 -7.18
C ILE A 11 -19.93 12.79 -7.44
N VAL A 12 -19.33 13.98 -7.40
CA VAL A 12 -17.88 14.15 -7.58
C VAL A 12 -17.12 13.46 -6.44
N SER A 13 -17.53 13.66 -5.19
CA SER A 13 -16.91 13.00 -4.03
C SER A 13 -16.96 11.47 -4.14
N GLU A 14 -18.10 10.91 -4.57
CA GLU A 14 -18.24 9.47 -4.80
C GLU A 14 -17.31 8.96 -5.91
N ARG A 15 -17.22 9.67 -7.04
CA ARG A 15 -16.30 9.31 -8.14
C ARG A 15 -14.84 9.34 -7.71
N LEU A 16 -14.43 10.38 -6.97
CA LEU A 16 -13.07 10.48 -6.45
C LEU A 16 -12.77 9.33 -5.49
N ARG A 17 -13.71 8.99 -4.60
CA ARG A 17 -13.59 7.83 -3.72
C ARG A 17 -13.47 6.51 -4.50
N GLN A 18 -14.23 6.35 -5.59
CA GLN A 18 -14.13 5.19 -6.46
C GLN A 18 -12.73 5.07 -7.09
N LYS A 19 -12.19 6.18 -7.63
CA LYS A 19 -10.82 6.22 -8.19
C LYS A 19 -9.75 5.86 -7.15
N LEU A 20 -9.88 6.33 -5.90
CA LEU A 20 -8.95 5.95 -4.84
C LEU A 20 -9.04 4.46 -4.48
N ASN A 21 -10.23 3.88 -4.56
CA ASN A 21 -10.41 2.46 -4.32
C ASN A 21 -9.78 1.58 -5.42
N GLU A 22 -9.67 2.10 -6.65
CA GLU A 22 -8.96 1.42 -7.75
C GLU A 22 -7.48 1.22 -7.40
N VAL A 23 -6.81 2.24 -6.83
CA VAL A 23 -5.41 2.12 -6.38
C VAL A 23 -5.29 1.05 -5.30
N ASN A 24 -6.19 1.04 -4.31
CA ASN A 24 -6.16 0.04 -3.24
C ASN A 24 -6.33 -1.38 -3.78
N THR A 25 -7.26 -1.56 -4.73
CA THR A 25 -7.52 -2.85 -5.37
C THR A 25 -6.33 -3.30 -6.21
N ALA A 26 -5.77 -2.40 -7.02
CA ALA A 26 -4.58 -2.67 -7.82
C ALA A 26 -3.38 -3.05 -6.94
N ALA A 27 -3.17 -2.34 -5.83
CA ALA A 27 -2.13 -2.66 -4.86
C ALA A 27 -2.33 -4.06 -4.28
N GLN A 28 -3.54 -4.40 -3.82
CA GLN A 28 -3.84 -5.74 -3.28
C GLN A 28 -3.53 -6.85 -4.29
N ILE A 29 -3.93 -6.68 -5.55
CA ILE A 29 -3.68 -7.66 -6.62
C ILE A 29 -2.17 -7.81 -6.87
N GLN A 30 -1.46 -6.70 -7.02
CA GLN A 30 -0.02 -6.69 -7.31
C GLN A 30 0.81 -7.31 -6.18
N PHE A 31 0.42 -7.06 -4.94
CA PHE A 31 1.15 -7.54 -3.76
C PHE A 31 0.72 -8.94 -3.27
N ALA A 32 -0.34 -9.53 -3.84
CA ALA A 32 -0.86 -10.83 -3.42
C ALA A 32 0.22 -11.91 -3.39
N GLY A 33 1.08 -11.99 -4.42
CA GLY A 33 2.16 -12.98 -4.47
C GLY A 33 3.23 -12.78 -3.38
N ILE A 34 3.50 -11.54 -2.99
CA ILE A 34 4.43 -11.25 -1.88
C ILE A 34 3.79 -11.66 -0.54
N GLN A 35 2.52 -11.34 -0.34
CA GLN A 35 1.80 -11.73 0.86
C GLN A 35 1.71 -13.25 1.00
N ASP A 36 1.44 -13.95 -0.10
CA ASP A 36 1.45 -15.42 -0.17
C ASP A 36 2.82 -15.99 0.19
N HIS A 37 3.90 -15.47 -0.39
CA HIS A 37 5.25 -15.92 -0.06
C HIS A 37 5.58 -15.74 1.43
N VAL A 38 5.22 -14.61 2.03
CA VAL A 38 5.40 -14.39 3.47
C VAL A 38 4.53 -15.36 4.28
N ALA A 39 3.25 -15.50 3.94
CA ALA A 39 2.27 -16.27 4.69
C ALA A 39 2.48 -17.78 4.61
N PHE A 40 2.99 -18.30 3.49
CA PHE A 40 3.19 -19.73 3.28
C PHE A 40 4.67 -20.12 3.32
N THR A 41 5.53 -19.48 2.53
CA THR A 41 6.93 -19.92 2.40
C THR A 41 7.73 -19.57 3.66
N LEU A 42 7.73 -18.30 4.06
CA LEU A 42 8.53 -17.86 5.21
C LEU A 42 7.95 -18.38 6.54
N GLN A 43 6.63 -18.36 6.70
CA GLN A 43 5.99 -18.92 7.90
C GLN A 43 6.22 -20.43 8.04
N GLN A 44 6.14 -21.20 6.95
CA GLN A 44 6.44 -22.64 7.00
C GLN A 44 7.88 -22.89 7.43
N ALA A 45 8.84 -22.14 6.86
CA ALA A 45 10.25 -22.23 7.24
C ALA A 45 10.46 -21.87 8.72
N TYR A 46 9.79 -20.82 9.20
CA TYR A 46 9.79 -20.43 10.61
C TYR A 46 9.30 -21.57 11.50
N TYR A 47 8.13 -22.15 11.24
CA TYR A 47 7.59 -23.22 12.09
C TYR A 47 8.46 -24.47 12.08
N ARG A 48 9.04 -24.83 10.93
CA ARG A 48 9.98 -25.96 10.84
C ARG A 48 11.23 -25.71 11.67
N CYS A 49 11.84 -24.53 11.54
CA CYS A 49 13.00 -24.11 12.33
C CYS A 49 12.68 -24.10 13.84
N ALA A 50 11.54 -23.51 14.21
CA ALA A 50 11.11 -23.42 15.61
C ALA A 50 10.86 -24.80 16.22
N TYR A 51 10.31 -25.75 15.45
CA TYR A 51 10.15 -27.14 15.89
C TYR A 51 11.49 -27.77 16.27
N GLU A 52 12.52 -27.58 15.44
CA GLU A 52 13.88 -28.10 15.69
C GLU A 52 14.57 -27.44 16.91
N CYS A 53 14.08 -26.29 17.38
CA CYS A 53 14.60 -25.64 18.57
C CYS A 53 14.28 -26.38 19.89
N PHE A 54 13.22 -27.18 19.94
CA PHE A 54 12.75 -27.85 21.16
C PHE A 54 13.53 -29.15 21.43
N ASP A 55 14.75 -29.00 21.93
CA ASP A 55 15.65 -30.10 22.33
C ASP A 55 15.80 -30.15 23.86
N ARG A 56 15.67 -31.35 24.46
CA ARG A 56 15.87 -31.58 25.89
C ARG A 56 17.29 -31.27 26.38
N ARG A 57 18.26 -31.18 25.47
CA ARG A 57 19.65 -30.79 25.78
C ARG A 57 19.80 -29.27 25.97
N ARG A 58 18.82 -28.48 25.54
CA ARG A 58 18.84 -27.02 25.63
C ARG A 58 18.02 -26.55 26.83
N ASN A 59 18.46 -25.46 27.46
CA ASN A 59 17.66 -24.78 28.47
C ASN A 59 16.61 -23.85 27.82
N GLN A 60 15.71 -23.31 28.64
CA GLN A 60 14.60 -22.47 28.16
C GLN A 60 15.07 -21.19 27.43
N GLU A 61 16.17 -20.59 27.86
CA GLU A 61 16.72 -19.37 27.27
C GLU A 61 17.34 -19.64 25.89
N GLU A 62 18.04 -20.78 25.75
CA GLU A 62 18.58 -21.25 24.48
C GLU A 62 17.47 -21.58 23.47
N ILE A 63 16.37 -22.19 23.93
CA ILE A 63 15.18 -22.42 23.11
C ILE A 63 14.59 -21.09 22.66
N GLY A 64 14.44 -20.13 23.59
CA GLY A 64 13.92 -18.78 23.29
C GLY A 64 14.72 -18.07 22.20
N ARG A 65 16.05 -17.96 22.36
CA ARG A 65 16.94 -17.35 21.36
C ARG A 65 16.88 -18.06 20.00
N CYS A 66 16.77 -19.39 20.00
CA CYS A 66 16.65 -20.16 18.76
C CYS A 66 15.35 -19.82 18.02
N VAL A 67 14.21 -19.82 18.71
CA VAL A 67 12.91 -19.49 18.10
C VAL A 67 12.88 -18.04 17.61
N GLU A 68 13.44 -17.10 18.39
CA GLU A 68 13.58 -15.70 17.97
C GLU A 68 14.37 -15.60 16.67
N HIS A 69 15.51 -16.30 16.57
CA HIS A 69 16.31 -16.35 15.34
C HIS A 69 15.53 -16.90 14.14
N CYS A 70 14.75 -17.97 14.33
CA CYS A 70 13.88 -18.52 13.29
C CYS A 70 12.84 -17.52 12.79
N SER A 71 12.39 -16.59 13.66
CA SER A 71 11.35 -15.61 13.33
C SER A 71 11.87 -14.39 12.55
N VAL A 72 13.18 -14.15 12.56
CA VAL A 72 13.82 -12.96 11.96
C VAL A 72 13.46 -12.79 10.48
N PRO A 73 13.51 -13.83 9.61
CA PRO A 73 13.17 -13.68 8.20
C PRO A 73 11.72 -13.22 7.98
N VAL A 74 10.77 -13.77 8.75
CA VAL A 74 9.35 -13.40 8.66
C VAL A 74 9.15 -11.94 9.08
N HIS A 75 9.73 -11.54 10.22
CA HIS A 75 9.61 -10.17 10.73
C HIS A 75 10.25 -9.17 9.78
N ASN A 76 11.44 -9.46 9.27
CA ASN A 76 12.11 -8.60 8.29
C ASN A 76 11.25 -8.43 7.05
N ALA A 77 10.66 -9.52 6.53
CA ALA A 77 9.82 -9.46 5.35
C ALA A 77 8.56 -8.61 5.56
N GLN A 78 7.88 -8.80 6.69
CA GLN A 78 6.70 -8.03 7.07
C GLN A 78 7.03 -6.54 7.24
N ASN A 79 8.13 -6.22 7.93
CA ASN A 79 8.58 -4.85 8.16
C ASN A 79 8.93 -4.15 6.84
N HIS A 80 9.66 -4.83 5.94
CA HIS A 80 9.97 -4.27 4.61
C HIS A 80 8.72 -4.01 3.79
N PHE A 81 7.77 -4.95 3.77
CA PHE A 81 6.49 -4.78 3.10
C PHE A 81 5.71 -3.57 3.63
N GLN A 82 5.54 -3.48 4.96
CA GLN A 82 4.83 -2.37 5.60
C GLN A 82 5.48 -1.02 5.32
N ASN A 83 6.82 -0.95 5.39
CA ASN A 83 7.57 0.28 5.12
C ASN A 83 7.41 0.77 3.68
N GLU A 84 7.48 -0.14 2.69
CA GLU A 84 7.29 0.25 1.29
C GLU A 84 5.84 0.63 0.99
N MET A 85 4.87 -0.03 1.63
CA MET A 85 3.45 0.32 1.53
C MET A 85 3.17 1.69 2.14
N ALA A 86 3.73 2.00 3.31
CA ALA A 86 3.58 3.30 3.95
C ALA A 86 4.12 4.43 3.07
N LYS A 87 5.31 4.26 2.48
CA LYS A 87 5.89 5.22 1.52
C LYS A 87 5.02 5.39 0.27
N PHE A 88 4.42 4.31 -0.22
CA PHE A 88 3.51 4.36 -1.36
C PHE A 88 2.25 5.18 -1.02
N GLN A 89 1.61 4.88 0.12
CA GLN A 89 0.44 5.61 0.61
C GLN A 89 0.73 7.09 0.87
N GLU A 90 1.89 7.41 1.45
CA GLU A 90 2.32 8.79 1.67
C GLU A 90 2.46 9.57 0.35
N ARG A 91 3.09 8.96 -0.67
CA ARG A 91 3.22 9.58 -2.00
C ARG A 91 1.85 9.84 -2.65
N LEU A 92 0.94 8.87 -2.59
CA LEU A 92 -0.42 9.04 -3.09
C LEU A 92 -1.16 10.15 -2.33
N ASN A 93 -1.12 10.16 -0.99
CA ASN A 93 -1.77 11.20 -0.20
C ASN A 93 -1.23 12.60 -0.55
N ARG A 94 0.09 12.71 -0.75
CA ARG A 94 0.72 13.96 -1.18
C ARG A 94 0.28 14.39 -2.59
N SER A 95 0.15 13.48 -3.56
CA SER A 95 -0.35 13.86 -4.89
C SER A 95 -1.80 14.33 -4.84
N LEU A 96 -2.62 13.74 -3.98
CA LEU A 96 -4.00 14.18 -3.76
C LEU A 96 -4.09 15.57 -3.12
N MET A 97 -3.21 15.89 -2.16
CA MET A 97 -3.12 17.25 -1.60
C MET A 97 -2.78 18.28 -2.68
N VAL A 98 -1.87 17.96 -3.61
CA VAL A 98 -1.57 18.83 -4.76
C VAL A 98 -2.80 19.06 -5.63
N CYS A 99 -3.62 18.03 -5.86
CA CYS A 99 -4.87 18.18 -6.60
C CYS A 99 -5.87 19.07 -5.87
N GLN A 100 -5.97 18.94 -4.55
CA GLN A 100 -6.81 19.78 -3.71
C GLN A 100 -6.38 21.26 -3.76
N ASP A 101 -5.07 21.54 -3.66
CA ASP A 101 -4.53 22.91 -3.72
C ASP A 101 -4.82 23.58 -5.08
N LYS A 102 -4.71 22.81 -6.17
CA LYS A 102 -5.06 23.27 -7.52
C LYS A 102 -6.55 23.60 -7.64
N PHE A 103 -7.41 22.73 -7.09
CA PHE A 103 -8.86 22.95 -7.08
C PHE A 103 -9.25 24.23 -6.34
N GLU A 104 -8.74 24.44 -5.11
CA GLU A 104 -9.04 25.65 -4.33
C GLU A 104 -8.53 26.91 -5.05
N SER A 105 -7.36 26.83 -5.69
CA SER A 105 -6.82 27.93 -6.50
C SER A 105 -7.71 28.27 -7.70
N ALA A 106 -8.22 27.27 -8.42
CA ALA A 106 -9.13 27.46 -9.55
C ALA A 106 -10.50 28.04 -9.12
N LYS A 107 -10.98 27.64 -7.94
CA LYS A 107 -12.24 28.15 -7.35
C LYS A 107 -12.19 29.65 -7.05
N LEU A 108 -11.03 30.16 -6.61
CA LEU A 108 -10.80 31.59 -6.36
C LEU A 108 -10.90 32.43 -7.64
N GLN A 109 -10.62 31.84 -8.81
CA GLN A 109 -10.70 32.50 -10.12
C GLN A 109 -12.13 32.57 -10.70
N LYS A 110 -13.17 32.25 -9.92
CA LYS A 110 -14.62 32.29 -10.27
C LYS A 110 -15.09 31.36 -11.41
N ASN A 111 -14.27 30.42 -11.87
CA ASN A 111 -14.65 29.39 -12.86
C ASN A 111 -14.95 28.03 -12.21
N LYS A 112 -16.06 27.94 -11.46
CA LYS A 112 -16.40 26.75 -10.64
C LYS A 112 -16.53 25.43 -11.40
N SER A 113 -17.18 25.38 -12.57
CA SER A 113 -17.38 24.09 -13.26
C SER A 113 -16.08 23.56 -13.88
N ASN A 114 -15.17 24.45 -14.29
CA ASN A 114 -13.87 24.07 -14.82
C ASN A 114 -12.96 23.52 -13.70
N ALA A 115 -13.04 24.12 -12.50
CA ALA A 115 -12.28 23.66 -11.34
C ALA A 115 -12.59 22.20 -10.97
N THR A 116 -13.86 21.80 -10.98
CA THR A 116 -14.27 20.42 -10.67
C THR A 116 -13.73 19.41 -11.68
N MET A 117 -13.78 19.74 -12.99
CA MET A 117 -13.23 18.87 -14.04
C MET A 117 -11.70 18.74 -13.93
N GLU A 118 -11.01 19.84 -13.62
CA GLU A 118 -9.56 19.86 -13.38
C GLU A 118 -9.18 19.02 -12.16
N LEU A 119 -9.98 19.04 -11.08
CA LEU A 119 -9.79 18.18 -9.92
C LEU A 119 -9.94 16.69 -10.28
N GLU A 120 -11.02 16.33 -10.97
CA GLU A 120 -11.26 14.95 -11.41
C GLU A 120 -10.09 14.44 -12.28
N SER A 121 -9.63 15.26 -13.24
CA SER A 121 -8.48 14.93 -14.09
C SER A 121 -7.17 14.81 -13.32
N CYS A 122 -6.92 15.69 -12.35
CA CYS A 122 -5.72 15.61 -11.51
C CYS A 122 -5.69 14.35 -10.65
N VAL A 123 -6.83 13.98 -10.06
CA VAL A 123 -6.93 12.75 -9.26
C VAL A 123 -6.80 11.52 -10.13
N ASP A 124 -7.41 11.52 -11.32
CA ASP A 124 -7.27 10.43 -12.28
C ASP A 124 -5.80 10.20 -12.66
N GLN A 125 -5.06 11.26 -12.99
CA GLN A 125 -3.63 11.16 -13.27
C GLN A 125 -2.85 10.64 -12.07
N SER A 126 -3.13 11.16 -10.86
CA SER A 126 -2.46 10.72 -9.64
C SER A 126 -2.69 9.23 -9.34
N VAL A 127 -3.90 8.74 -9.60
CA VAL A 127 -4.26 7.33 -9.47
C VAL A 127 -3.53 6.49 -10.50
N HIS A 128 -3.54 6.91 -11.77
CA HIS A 128 -2.84 6.22 -12.85
C HIS A 128 -1.33 6.12 -12.58
N ASP A 129 -0.70 7.24 -12.21
CA ASP A 129 0.73 7.29 -11.88
C ASP A 129 1.05 6.38 -10.69
N SER A 130 0.18 6.35 -9.67
CA SER A 130 0.35 5.48 -8.51
C SER A 130 0.27 4.00 -8.91
N ILE A 131 -0.69 3.62 -9.75
CA ILE A 131 -0.83 2.24 -10.25
C ILE A 131 0.41 1.82 -11.05
N ASN A 132 0.93 2.70 -11.90
CA ASN A 132 2.12 2.43 -12.72
C ASN A 132 3.40 2.20 -11.89
N VAL A 133 3.44 2.71 -10.65
CA VAL A 133 4.58 2.50 -9.73
C VAL A 133 4.50 1.15 -9.01
N LEU A 134 3.31 0.52 -8.91
CA LEU A 134 3.13 -0.73 -8.16
C LEU A 134 4.03 -1.87 -8.64
N PRO A 135 4.21 -2.15 -9.95
CA PRO A 135 5.09 -3.23 -10.40
C PRO A 135 6.54 -3.05 -9.92
N HIS A 136 7.06 -1.82 -9.95
CA HIS A 136 8.41 -1.53 -9.45
C HIS A 136 8.55 -1.76 -7.94
N LEU A 137 7.50 -1.49 -7.16
CA LEU A 137 7.49 -1.80 -5.74
C LEU A 137 7.46 -3.31 -5.49
N VAL A 138 6.70 -4.06 -6.30
CA VAL A 138 6.69 -5.52 -6.28
C VAL A 138 8.08 -6.06 -6.56
N ASP A 139 8.76 -5.61 -7.61
CA ASP A 139 10.11 -6.07 -7.97
C ASP A 139 11.12 -5.77 -6.86
N LYS A 140 11.05 -4.57 -6.28
CA LYS A 140 11.90 -4.19 -5.14
C LYS A 140 11.68 -5.10 -3.94
N LEU A 141 10.42 -5.41 -3.61
CA LEU A 141 10.08 -6.30 -2.51
C LEU A 141 10.52 -7.73 -2.81
N LYS A 142 10.26 -8.26 -4.00
CA LYS A 142 10.74 -9.58 -4.42
C LYS A 142 12.26 -9.70 -4.28
N ALA A 143 13.00 -8.71 -4.75
CA ALA A 143 14.46 -8.67 -4.61
C ALA A 143 14.91 -8.66 -3.14
N SER A 144 14.27 -7.85 -2.29
CA SER A 144 14.57 -7.79 -0.85
C SER A 144 14.24 -9.09 -0.11
N LEU A 145 13.28 -9.86 -0.62
CA LEU A 145 12.79 -11.10 -0.01
C LEU A 145 13.44 -12.36 -0.62
N GLY A 146 14.29 -12.22 -1.64
CA GLY A 146 14.90 -13.35 -2.33
C GLY A 146 13.89 -14.19 -3.13
N ILE A 147 12.77 -13.60 -3.56
CA ILE A 147 11.79 -14.25 -4.42
C ILE A 147 12.34 -14.22 -5.86
N ASN A 148 12.94 -15.32 -6.30
CA ASN A 148 13.38 -15.47 -7.69
C ASN A 148 12.16 -15.80 -8.58
N ASN A 149 12.08 -15.13 -9.74
CA ASN A 149 11.04 -15.37 -10.76
C ASN A 149 11.21 -16.73 -11.43
#